data_AF-A0A4Y7IAQ0-F1
#
_entry.id   AF-A0A4Y7IAQ0-F1
#
_cell.length_a   1.000
_cell.length_b   1.000
_cell.length_c   1.000
_cell.angle_alpha   90.00
_cell.angle_beta   90.00
_cell.angle_gamma   90.00
#
_symmetry.space_group_name_H-M   'P 1'
#
loop_
_entity.id
_entity.type
_entity.pdbx_description
1 polymer ?
#
loop_
_entity_poly.entity_id
_entity_poly.type
_entity_poly.pdbx_seq_one_letter_code
_entity_poly.pdbx_strand_id
1 'polypeptide(L)'
;MPNLCVTCFQNGNHKDHDYSLMYTGGGFCDCGDETAWKQNGFCSKHKGAEQIQPLPEEIACTVGPMLDVLLGYWEEKFLIAQAAYLSKTLKGGEHVKVEHNLISTVVEMLLEFCKHSESLLSFISRRIFSSCSFVGCLGKGGEVFEQGSNDKDT
;
A
#
# COMPACT_ATOMS: atom_id res chain seq x y z
N MET A 1 -3.30 -10.82 -16.54
CA MET A 1 -2.35 -11.96 -16.48
C MET A 1 -1.36 -11.65 -15.37
N PRO A 2 -1.02 -12.62 -14.52
CA PRO A 2 -0.05 -12.41 -13.45
C PRO A 2 1.35 -12.13 -14.03
N ASN A 3 2.05 -11.16 -13.46
CA ASN A 3 3.37 -10.71 -13.89
C ASN A 3 4.41 -10.96 -12.79
N LEU A 4 5.54 -11.57 -13.15
CA LEU A 4 6.64 -11.83 -12.25
C LEU A 4 7.87 -11.06 -12.72
N CYS A 5 8.54 -10.36 -11.79
CA CYS A 5 9.85 -9.79 -12.11
C CYS A 5 10.87 -10.91 -12.37
N VAL A 6 11.93 -10.60 -13.13
CA VAL A 6 12.97 -11.58 -13.51
C VAL A 6 13.50 -12.34 -12.30
N THR A 7 13.76 -11.63 -11.20
CA THR A 7 14.27 -12.23 -9.97
C THR A 7 13.27 -13.22 -9.34
N CYS A 8 11.96 -12.94 -9.39
CA CYS A 8 10.95 -13.84 -8.84
C CYS A 8 10.77 -15.07 -9.73
N PHE A 9 10.71 -14.88 -11.05
CA PHE A 9 10.61 -15.99 -12.01
C PHE A 9 11.80 -16.96 -11.89
N GLN A 10 13.04 -16.45 -11.77
CA GLN A 10 14.23 -17.29 -11.64
C GLN A 10 14.29 -18.07 -10.32
N ASN A 11 13.70 -17.53 -9.24
CA ASN A 11 13.75 -18.13 -7.90
C ASN A 11 12.45 -18.89 -7.53
N GLY A 12 11.49 -18.98 -8.45
CA GLY A 12 10.24 -19.73 -8.31
C GLY A 12 10.25 -21.03 -9.13
N ASN A 13 9.22 -21.86 -8.93
CA ASN A 13 9.03 -23.07 -9.72
C ASN A 13 8.05 -22.83 -10.87
N HIS A 14 8.56 -22.80 -12.10
CA HIS A 14 7.77 -22.55 -13.32
C HIS A 14 8.13 -23.47 -14.48
N LYS A 15 8.73 -24.65 -14.21
CA LYS A 15 9.32 -25.52 -15.25
C LYS A 15 8.32 -26.08 -16.27
N ASP A 16 7.03 -26.11 -15.93
CA ASP A 16 5.97 -26.71 -16.75
C ASP A 16 4.83 -25.72 -17.04
N HIS A 17 5.13 -24.41 -17.01
CA HIS A 17 4.15 -23.35 -17.23
C HIS A 17 4.47 -22.60 -18.52
N ASP A 18 3.45 -22.27 -19.31
CA ASP A 18 3.61 -21.38 -20.45
C ASP A 18 3.86 -19.94 -19.96
N TYR A 19 4.90 -19.31 -20.47
CA TYR A 19 5.25 -17.93 -20.14
C TYR A 19 5.65 -17.13 -21.38
N SER A 20 5.44 -15.82 -21.32
CA SER A 20 5.96 -14.87 -22.29
C SER A 20 6.85 -13.86 -21.58
N LEU A 21 7.92 -13.43 -22.26
CA LEU A 21 8.81 -12.38 -21.78
C LEU A 21 8.36 -11.05 -22.39
N MET A 22 8.11 -10.07 -21.54
CA MET A 22 7.78 -8.70 -21.97
C MET A 22 8.74 -7.71 -21.31
N TYR A 23 9.21 -6.75 -22.09
CA TYR A 23 9.95 -5.61 -21.56
C TYR A 23 8.95 -4.55 -21.12
N THR A 24 8.93 -4.25 -19.83
CA THR A 24 8.10 -3.19 -19.26
C THR A 24 9.02 -2.10 -18.67
N GLY A 25 8.62 -0.84 -18.79
CA GLY A 25 9.30 0.28 -18.12
C GLY A 25 8.95 0.42 -16.64
N GLY A 26 8.09 -0.46 -16.12
CA GLY A 26 7.55 -0.44 -14.77
C GLY A 26 6.39 -1.43 -14.59
N GLY A 27 6.01 -1.69 -13.34
CA GLY A 27 4.92 -2.60 -12.98
C GLY A 27 5.06 -3.15 -11.55
N PHE A 28 4.06 -3.90 -11.12
CA PHE A 28 4.11 -4.67 -9.88
C PHE A 28 4.42 -6.14 -10.17
N CYS A 29 5.02 -6.80 -9.19
CA CYS A 29 5.29 -8.23 -9.23
C CYS A 29 4.23 -8.94 -8.40
N ASP A 30 3.57 -9.93 -8.99
CA ASP A 30 2.51 -10.73 -8.36
C ASP A 30 3.03 -11.88 -7.49
N CYS A 31 4.35 -11.98 -7.33
CA CYS A 31 4.95 -13.04 -6.54
C CYS A 31 4.58 -12.88 -5.06
N GLY A 32 3.90 -13.88 -4.49
CA GLY A 32 3.41 -13.85 -3.11
C GLY A 32 1.96 -13.40 -2.96
N ASP A 33 1.30 -12.95 -4.04
CA ASP A 33 -0.14 -12.70 -4.05
C ASP A 33 -0.89 -13.97 -4.46
N GLU A 34 -1.58 -14.58 -3.51
CA GLU A 34 -2.34 -15.82 -3.74
C GLU A 34 -3.60 -15.63 -4.59
N THR A 35 -4.08 -14.38 -4.72
CA THR A 35 -5.20 -14.04 -5.60
C THR A 35 -4.76 -13.99 -7.07
N ALA A 36 -3.47 -13.73 -7.31
CA ALA A 36 -2.87 -13.70 -8.64
C ALA A 36 -2.18 -15.01 -9.02
N TRP A 37 -1.52 -15.70 -8.07
CA TRP A 37 -0.69 -16.88 -8.33
C TRP A 37 -0.80 -17.96 -7.26
N LYS A 38 -0.71 -19.24 -7.65
CA LYS A 38 -0.71 -20.35 -6.68
C LYS A 38 0.59 -20.34 -5.86
N GLN A 39 0.48 -20.68 -4.57
CA GLN A 39 1.62 -20.69 -3.64
C GLN A 39 2.80 -21.57 -4.11
N ASN A 40 2.55 -22.65 -4.86
CA ASN A 40 3.60 -23.52 -5.40
C ASN A 40 4.50 -22.84 -6.45
N GLY A 41 4.05 -21.75 -7.04
CA GLY A 41 4.81 -20.94 -7.99
C GLY A 41 5.42 -19.68 -7.38
N PHE A 42 5.30 -19.48 -6.06
CA PHE A 42 5.99 -18.40 -5.38
C PHE A 42 7.50 -18.64 -5.36
N CYS A 43 8.27 -17.56 -5.36
CA CYS A 43 9.71 -17.65 -5.15
C CYS A 43 10.03 -17.90 -3.68
N SER A 44 11.25 -18.36 -3.41
CA SER A 44 11.71 -18.64 -2.04
C SER A 44 11.64 -17.45 -1.08
N LYS A 45 11.62 -16.21 -1.60
CA LYS A 45 11.56 -14.97 -0.82
C LYS A 45 10.15 -14.44 -0.59
N HIS A 46 9.19 -14.76 -1.45
CA HIS A 46 7.83 -14.20 -1.38
C HIS A 46 6.81 -15.32 -1.19
N LYS A 47 6.77 -15.90 0.01
CA LYS A 47 5.93 -17.08 0.31
C LYS A 47 4.47 -16.75 0.61
N GLY A 48 4.07 -15.50 0.42
CA GLY A 48 2.75 -14.98 0.71
C GLY A 48 2.60 -14.44 2.13
N ALA A 49 1.62 -13.54 2.30
CA ALA A 49 1.40 -12.81 3.54
C ALA A 49 1.05 -13.73 4.73
N GLU A 50 0.45 -14.90 4.47
CA GLU A 50 0.11 -15.88 5.50
C GLU A 50 1.34 -16.52 6.17
N GLN A 51 2.49 -16.52 5.50
CA GLN A 51 3.72 -17.08 6.06
C GLN A 51 4.56 -16.07 6.85
N ILE A 52 4.13 -14.80 6.89
CA ILE A 52 4.80 -13.77 7.68
C ILE A 52 4.56 -14.06 9.16
N GLN A 53 5.65 -14.28 9.90
CA GLN A 53 5.57 -14.46 11.34
C GLN A 53 4.97 -13.22 12.00
N PRO A 54 4.09 -13.37 13.00
CA PRO A 54 3.55 -12.23 13.72
C PRO A 54 4.67 -11.44 14.39
N LEU A 55 4.44 -10.13 14.54
CA LEU A 55 5.35 -9.27 15.29
C LEU A 55 5.42 -9.78 16.75
N PRO A 56 6.62 -9.87 17.37
CA PRO A 56 6.75 -10.31 18.76
C PRO A 56 5.82 -9.53 19.69
N GLU A 57 5.17 -10.23 20.61
CA GLU A 57 4.08 -9.67 21.40
C GLU A 57 4.51 -8.45 22.24
N GLU A 58 5.71 -8.47 22.80
CA GLU A 58 6.30 -7.34 23.53
C GLU A 58 6.36 -6.06 22.67
N ILE A 59 6.76 -6.20 21.40
CA ILE A 59 6.83 -5.09 20.45
C ILE A 59 5.42 -4.68 20.02
N ALA A 60 4.55 -5.65 19.71
CA ALA A 60 3.18 -5.41 19.28
C ALA A 60 2.36 -4.68 20.35
N CYS A 61 2.50 -5.05 21.62
CA CYS A 61 1.86 -4.39 22.76
C CYS A 61 2.33 -2.95 22.96
N THR A 62 3.59 -2.66 22.63
CA THR A 62 4.17 -1.31 22.79
C THR A 62 3.81 -0.41 21.62
N VAL A 63 4.08 -0.87 20.40
CA VAL A 63 3.94 -0.08 19.18
C VAL A 63 2.47 0.02 18.76
N GLY A 64 1.66 -0.98 19.08
CA GLY A 64 0.26 -1.03 18.70
C GLY A 64 -0.55 0.19 19.15
N PRO A 65 -0.74 0.42 20.45
CA PRO A 65 -1.52 1.57 20.93
C PRO A 65 -1.03 2.92 20.38
N MET A 66 0.28 3.08 20.15
CA MET A 66 0.84 4.27 19.52
C MET A 66 0.36 4.45 18.09
N LEU A 67 0.38 3.37 17.29
CA LEU A 67 -0.14 3.39 15.92
C LEU A 67 -1.65 3.67 15.90
N ASP A 68 -2.43 3.11 16.83
CA ASP A 68 -3.88 3.36 16.89
C ASP A 68 -4.21 4.84 17.12
N VAL A 69 -3.48 5.51 18.02
CA VAL A 69 -3.64 6.95 18.27
C VAL A 69 -3.22 7.76 17.05
N LEU A 70 -2.11 7.43 16.42
CA LEU A 70 -1.62 8.12 15.21
C LEU A 70 -2.59 7.98 14.03
N LEU A 71 -3.08 6.76 13.78
CA LEU A 71 -4.05 6.49 12.73
C LEU A 71 -5.38 7.18 13.02
N GLY A 72 -5.87 7.14 14.27
CA GLY A 72 -7.09 7.84 14.66
C GLY A 72 -6.99 9.37 14.47
N TYR A 73 -5.87 9.97 14.86
CA TYR A 73 -5.61 11.39 14.61
C TYR A 73 -5.59 11.69 13.10
N TRP A 74 -4.98 10.81 12.30
CA TRP A 74 -4.93 10.99 10.86
C TRP A 74 -6.32 10.90 10.22
N GLU A 75 -7.15 9.94 10.65
CA GLU A 75 -8.54 9.82 10.20
C GLU A 75 -9.36 11.05 10.55
N GLU A 76 -9.26 11.56 11.79
CA GLU A 76 -9.94 12.79 12.22
C GLU A 76 -9.54 13.97 11.33
N LYS A 77 -8.23 14.17 11.11
CA LYS A 77 -7.73 15.27 10.26
C LYS A 77 -8.13 15.11 8.81
N PHE A 78 -8.15 13.89 8.29
CA PHE A 78 -8.58 13.60 6.93
C PHE A 78 -10.06 13.95 6.72
N LEU A 79 -10.94 13.56 7.66
CA LEU A 79 -12.36 13.88 7.61
C LEU A 79 -12.62 15.39 7.69
N ILE A 80 -11.90 16.11 8.56
CA ILE A 80 -11.99 17.57 8.66
C ILE A 80 -11.55 18.23 7.34
N ALA A 81 -10.43 17.77 6.75
CA ALA A 81 -9.94 18.31 5.48
C ALA A 81 -10.91 18.03 4.33
N GLN A 82 -11.48 16.83 4.27
CA GLN A 82 -12.47 16.45 3.25
C GLN A 82 -13.76 17.27 3.39
N ALA A 83 -14.29 17.45 4.60
CA ALA A 83 -15.46 18.27 4.86
C ALA A 83 -15.20 19.74 4.50
N ALA A 84 -14.03 20.28 4.85
CA ALA A 84 -13.62 21.63 4.48
C ALA A 84 -13.54 21.78 2.95
N TYR A 85 -12.95 20.82 2.23
CA TYR A 85 -12.88 20.83 0.77
C TYR A 85 -14.27 20.82 0.12
N LEU A 86 -15.15 19.89 0.51
CA LEU A 86 -16.52 19.80 -0.02
C LEU A 86 -17.33 21.08 0.26
N SER A 87 -17.21 21.64 1.47
CA SER A 87 -17.88 22.89 1.83
C SER A 87 -17.38 24.09 1.03
N LYS A 88 -16.13 24.05 0.55
CA LYS A 88 -15.51 25.09 -0.29
C LYS A 88 -15.84 24.96 -1.77
N THR A 89 -15.92 23.73 -2.30
CA THR A 89 -16.39 23.49 -3.68
C THR A 89 -17.81 24.04 -3.88
N LEU A 90 -18.63 24.02 -2.83
CA LEU A 90 -19.96 24.61 -2.83
C LEU A 90 -19.99 26.15 -2.64
N LYS A 91 -18.89 26.77 -2.18
CA LYS A 91 -18.86 28.20 -1.82
C LYS A 91 -17.78 29.04 -2.54
N GLY A 92 -17.03 28.48 -3.48
CA GLY A 92 -16.10 29.24 -4.34
C GLY A 92 -15.00 30.00 -3.58
N GLY A 93 -14.30 29.35 -2.64
CA GLY A 93 -13.32 30.02 -1.76
C GLY A 93 -11.92 29.36 -1.71
N GLU A 94 -10.91 30.22 -1.56
CA GLU A 94 -9.44 30.02 -1.55
C GLU A 94 -8.85 28.79 -0.83
N HIS A 95 -7.66 28.39 -1.31
CA HIS A 95 -6.81 27.29 -0.84
C HIS A 95 -6.46 27.41 0.66
N VAL A 96 -6.83 26.41 1.48
CA VAL A 96 -6.27 26.27 2.84
C VAL A 96 -5.10 25.29 2.75
N LYS A 97 -3.91 25.78 3.08
CA LYS A 97 -2.70 24.97 3.27
C LYS A 97 -2.85 24.25 4.61
N VAL A 98 -3.20 22.97 4.57
CA VAL A 98 -3.13 22.11 5.76
C VAL A 98 -1.65 21.83 6.02
N GLU A 99 -1.16 22.11 7.23
CA GLU A 99 0.24 21.85 7.59
C GLU A 99 0.56 20.36 7.45
N HIS A 100 1.37 20.04 6.46
CA HIS A 100 1.66 18.68 5.98
C HIS A 100 2.87 18.04 6.69
N ASN A 101 3.55 18.78 7.58
CA ASN A 101 4.85 18.37 8.10
C ASN A 101 4.76 17.12 8.97
N LEU A 102 3.85 17.08 9.95
CA LEU A 102 3.70 15.92 10.83
C LEU A 102 3.23 14.67 10.07
N ILE A 103 2.32 14.84 9.11
CA ILE A 103 1.79 13.72 8.30
C ILE A 103 2.90 13.15 7.42
N SER A 104 3.68 14.01 6.75
CA SER A 104 4.83 13.58 5.93
C SER A 104 5.82 12.79 6.77
N THR A 105 6.18 13.29 7.96
CA THR A 105 7.12 12.60 8.86
C THR A 105 6.59 11.24 9.32
N VAL A 106 5.30 11.12 9.64
CA VAL A 106 4.69 9.83 10.03
C VAL A 106 4.71 8.85 8.85
N VAL A 107 4.35 9.29 7.64
CA VAL A 107 4.38 8.44 6.44
C VAL A 107 5.82 7.98 6.13
N GLU A 108 6.79 8.89 6.20
CA GLU A 108 8.21 8.57 6.00
C GLU A 108 8.73 7.56 7.03
N MET A 109 8.36 7.74 8.31
CA MET A 109 8.70 6.79 9.37
C MET A 109 8.09 5.41 9.11
N LEU A 110 6.81 5.34 8.72
CA LEU A 110 6.15 4.08 8.39
C LEU A 110 6.82 3.40 7.17
N LEU A 111 7.11 4.17 6.12
CA LEU A 111 7.83 3.67 4.93
C LEU A 111 9.23 3.15 5.29
N GLU A 112 9.91 3.77 6.24
CA GLU A 112 11.20 3.29 6.72
C GLU A 112 11.04 1.97 7.49
N PHE A 113 10.07 1.86 8.39
CA PHE A 113 9.76 0.60 9.09
C PHE A 113 9.45 -0.55 8.14
N CYS A 114 8.75 -0.28 7.04
CA CYS A 114 8.44 -1.26 6.00
C CYS A 114 9.68 -1.89 5.36
N LYS A 115 10.85 -1.23 5.42
CA LYS A 115 12.11 -1.76 4.88
C LYS A 115 12.84 -2.70 5.84
N HIS A 116 12.53 -2.64 7.14
CA HIS A 116 13.30 -3.35 8.17
C HIS A 116 12.69 -4.69 8.57
N SER A 117 11.37 -4.87 8.44
CA SER A 117 10.72 -6.13 8.83
C SER A 117 9.37 -6.35 8.14
N GLU A 118 9.21 -7.53 7.53
CA GLU A 118 7.92 -7.99 6.98
C GLU A 118 6.85 -8.15 8.06
N SER A 119 7.23 -8.56 9.29
CA SER A 119 6.28 -8.71 10.39
C SER A 119 5.74 -7.36 10.87
N LEU A 120 6.61 -6.34 10.91
CA LEU A 120 6.23 -4.97 11.25
C LEU A 120 5.39 -4.34 10.13
N LEU A 121 5.79 -4.51 8.87
CA LEU A 121 5.01 -4.10 7.69
C LEU A 121 3.61 -4.74 7.72
N SER A 122 3.51 -6.05 7.90
CA SER A 122 2.24 -6.78 7.99
C SER A 122 1.39 -6.29 9.17
N PHE A 123 2.00 -6.01 10.32
CA PHE A 123 1.30 -5.48 11.49
C PHE A 123 0.74 -4.08 11.26
N ILE A 124 1.53 -3.17 10.69
CA ILE A 124 1.12 -1.81 10.33
C ILE A 124 0.03 -1.84 9.26
N SER A 125 0.25 -2.57 8.16
CA SER A 125 -0.69 -2.68 7.05
C SER A 125 -2.05 -3.17 7.53
N ARG A 126 -2.11 -4.24 8.33
CA ARG A 126 -3.39 -4.73 8.88
C ARG A 126 -4.14 -3.69 9.69
N ARG A 127 -3.44 -2.86 10.48
CA ARG A 127 -4.06 -1.77 11.26
C ARG A 127 -4.58 -0.65 10.36
N ILE A 128 -3.82 -0.27 9.33
CA ILE A 128 -4.25 0.71 8.32
C ILE A 128 -5.50 0.20 7.58
N PHE A 129 -5.51 -1.05 7.11
CA PHE A 129 -6.66 -1.64 6.42
C PHE A 129 -7.87 -1.89 7.32
N SER A 130 -7.67 -2.03 8.63
CA SER A 130 -8.77 -2.13 9.60
C SER A 130 -9.40 -0.76 9.89
N SER A 131 -8.72 0.33 9.55
CA SER A 131 -9.21 1.69 9.73
C SER A 131 -10.21 2.02 8.60
N CYS A 132 -11.46 2.31 8.96
CA CYS A 132 -12.58 2.47 8.03
C CYS A 132 -12.33 3.53 6.93
N SER A 133 -11.43 4.48 7.18
CA SER A 133 -11.17 5.61 6.27
C SER A 133 -10.20 5.24 5.14
N PHE A 134 -9.34 4.23 5.34
CA PHE A 134 -8.26 3.89 4.40
C PHE A 134 -8.70 3.04 3.23
N VAL A 135 -9.59 2.07 3.48
CA VAL A 135 -10.14 1.17 2.46
C VAL A 135 -10.92 1.95 1.39
N GLY A 136 -11.63 3.02 1.78
CA GLY A 136 -12.36 3.89 0.86
C GLY A 136 -11.48 4.79 -0.01
N CYS A 137 -10.24 5.08 0.42
CA CYS A 137 -9.29 5.93 -0.33
C CYS A 137 -8.45 5.13 -1.32
N LEU A 138 -8.01 3.92 -0.96
CA LEU A 138 -7.24 3.05 -1.86
C LEU A 138 -8.05 2.58 -3.08
N GLY A 139 -9.36 2.40 -2.92
CA GLY A 139 -10.26 2.08 -4.04
C GLY A 139 -10.46 3.25 -5.03
N LYS A 140 -10.20 4.50 -4.62
CA LYS A 140 -10.35 5.70 -5.46
C LYS A 140 -9.02 6.24 -6.00
N GLY A 141 -7.90 5.88 -5.39
CA GLY A 141 -6.56 6.27 -5.85
C GLY A 141 -6.16 5.62 -7.18
N GLY A 142 -6.73 4.46 -7.52
CA GLY A 142 -6.50 3.78 -8.80
C GLY A 142 -7.11 4.51 -10.01
N GLU A 143 -8.19 5.24 -9.82
CA GLU A 143 -8.88 5.96 -10.92
C GLU A 143 -8.17 7.26 -11.32
N VAL A 144 -7.27 7.79 -10.49
CA VAL A 144 -6.57 9.06 -10.76
C VAL A 144 -5.33 8.86 -11.66
N PHE A 145 -4.74 7.66 -11.69
CA PHE A 145 -3.54 7.39 -12.51
C PHE A 145 -3.84 7.01 -13.97
N GLU A 146 -5.07 6.63 -14.32
CA GLU A 146 -5.43 6.33 -15.71
C GLU A 146 -5.80 7.58 -16.54
N GLN A 147 -6.14 8.69 -15.91
CA GLN A 147 -6.49 9.93 -16.64
C GLN A 147 -5.27 10.76 -17.12
N GLY A 148 -4.05 10.41 -16.69
CA GLY A 148 -2.84 11.20 -16.97
C GLY A 148 -2.06 10.84 -18.24
N SER A 149 -2.42 9.76 -18.94
CA SER A 149 -1.65 9.25 -20.09
C SER A 149 -2.32 9.41 -21.46
N ASN A 150 -3.50 10.03 -21.55
CA ASN A 150 -4.25 10.13 -22.81
C ASN A 150 -4.21 11.49 -23.53
N ASP A 151 -3.41 12.46 -23.05
CA ASP A 151 -3.25 13.77 -23.72
C ASP A 151 -1.84 13.98 -24.30
N LYS A 152 -1.29 12.96 -24.98
CA LYS A 152 -0.24 13.10 -26.00
C LYS A 152 -0.38 11.99 -27.02
N ASP A 153 -1.14 12.25 -28.07
CA ASP A 153 -0.93 11.81 -29.46
C ASP A 153 -2.27 11.71 -30.21
N THR A 154 -2.76 12.87 -30.66
CA THR A 154 -3.52 13.02 -31.92
C THR A 154 -3.39 14.43 -32.47
#